data_AF-G5KG75-F1
#
_entry.id   AF-G5KG75-F1
#
_cell.length_a   1.000
_cell.length_b   1.000
_cell.length_c   1.000
_cell.angle_alpha   90.00
_cell.angle_beta   90.00
_cell.angle_gamma   90.00
#
_symmetry.space_group_name_H-M   'P 1'
#
loop_
_entity.id
_entity.type
_entity.pdbx_description
1 polymer ?
#
loop_
_entity_poly.entity_id
_entity_poly.type
_entity_poly.pdbx_seq_one_letter_code
_entity_poly.pdbx_strand_id
1 'polypeptide(L)'
;MSQSFDYSGETYSGNIPVTMSTTSGLDKTIPLKVLTDTNSFTADMANSIVLVKEIPQNIKQLIENAKKVTVKAILIINNRESQRNFHYPYSDFPVGLISKKHSQLLLNNGKIHLTFNANYRLYKDPNGSQMLPESSWGVTAEGHIKPDIVAPGYDIFSAGEKNKYTYLSGTSMSVPQVAGIMNLLIDHLQKIHPSLTKVQRLELAKQIMLSSASPLVDKTSNTYYSPRQQGVGAINADKALNAKYIVTDKNGQSKINLQSLKSTQLSFSVNVQSLRPTKSPKTLYYQITTSTDKVDGSHFTHQSEKIYDSKWQSLVMTGDTLQVPIQLDLERFTKHLDATRPNGYFIDGFVHFKENLNDQEAFSIPFSGFKGDFTNLPALEEPIYYLKNKESFYKTKIIDNQLNFNHSLDESNGNHYTVLTSHEVPYFLSQDYKNGILPEESSFISEAPRKIVLGAFDHYKEENYQIKWDNQK
;
A
#
# COMPACT_ATOMS: atom_id res chain seq x y z
N MET A 1 -1.38 -0.35 19.04
CA MET A 1 -1.68 -0.17 20.48
C MET A 1 -0.62 0.75 21.06
N SER A 2 -1.04 1.83 21.73
CA SER A 2 -0.13 2.83 22.30
C SER A 2 0.09 2.54 23.79
N GLN A 3 1.31 2.73 24.25
CA GLN A 3 1.62 2.83 25.67
C GLN A 3 1.26 4.23 26.15
N SER A 4 0.95 4.40 27.43
CA SER A 4 0.76 5.72 28.00
C SER A 4 1.97 6.14 28.83
N PHE A 5 2.24 7.42 28.88
CA PHE A 5 3.13 7.98 29.88
C PHE A 5 2.36 9.01 30.70
N ASP A 6 2.74 9.14 31.97
CA ASP A 6 2.20 10.16 32.85
C ASP A 6 3.03 11.43 32.71
N TYR A 7 2.33 12.54 32.50
CA TYR A 7 2.88 13.89 32.46
C TYR A 7 2.56 14.61 33.79
N SER A 8 3.57 15.26 34.38
CA SER A 8 3.40 16.15 35.54
C SER A 8 3.92 17.55 35.20
N GLY A 9 3.01 18.43 34.82
CA GLY A 9 3.23 19.88 34.81
C GLY A 9 2.02 20.58 35.41
N GLU A 10 2.17 21.87 35.73
CA GLU A 10 1.25 22.64 36.58
C GLU A 10 -0.22 22.70 36.10
N THR A 11 -0.55 22.19 34.90
CA THR A 11 -1.91 22.26 34.32
C THR A 11 -2.43 20.99 33.65
N TYR A 12 -1.68 19.88 33.57
CA TYR A 12 -2.20 18.61 33.03
C TYR A 12 -1.64 17.41 33.80
N SER A 13 -2.51 16.65 34.48
CA SER A 13 -2.21 15.34 35.03
C SER A 13 -3.02 14.30 34.25
N GLY A 14 -2.40 13.68 33.25
CA GLY A 14 -3.10 12.74 32.38
C GLY A 14 -2.15 11.82 31.61
N ASN A 15 -2.66 10.64 31.29
CA ASN A 15 -1.95 9.63 30.50
C ASN A 15 -1.90 10.04 29.02
N ILE A 16 -0.72 10.29 28.48
CA ILE A 16 -0.52 10.62 27.07
C ILE A 16 -0.15 9.34 26.31
N PRO A 17 -0.93 8.93 25.30
CA PRO A 17 -0.60 7.77 24.50
C PRO A 17 0.58 8.06 23.54
N VAL A 18 1.53 7.14 23.51
CA VAL A 18 2.69 7.05 22.63
C VAL A 18 2.86 5.66 22.05
N THR A 19 3.47 5.55 20.89
CA THR A 19 3.87 4.26 20.33
C THR A 19 5.39 4.17 20.42
N MET A 20 5.92 3.31 21.30
CA MET A 20 7.37 3.15 21.54
C MET A 20 7.88 1.81 21.01
N SER A 21 9.14 1.78 20.54
CA SER A 21 9.87 0.56 20.17
C SER A 21 10.14 -0.33 21.39
N THR A 22 10.53 0.29 22.50
CA THR A 22 10.81 -0.34 23.79
C THR A 22 10.71 0.71 24.89
N THR A 23 10.43 0.26 26.12
CA THR A 23 10.46 1.09 27.34
C THR A 23 11.55 0.68 28.31
N SER A 24 12.43 -0.24 27.89
CA SER A 24 13.54 -0.70 28.73
C SER A 24 14.40 0.49 29.18
N GLY A 25 14.51 0.68 30.49
CA GLY A 25 15.26 1.78 31.10
C GLY A 25 14.55 3.15 31.11
N LEU A 26 13.25 3.19 30.79
CA LEU A 26 12.39 4.38 30.88
C LEU A 26 11.40 4.34 32.05
N ASP A 27 11.61 3.44 33.01
CA ASP A 27 10.83 3.23 34.24
C ASP A 27 11.07 4.31 35.30
N LYS A 28 11.65 5.44 34.91
CA LYS A 28 12.05 6.55 35.78
C LYS A 28 11.62 7.86 35.16
N THR A 29 11.59 8.88 35.99
CA THR A 29 11.32 10.26 35.59
C THR A 29 12.52 10.82 34.81
N ILE A 30 12.34 11.12 33.51
CA ILE A 30 13.42 11.59 32.62
C ILE A 30 13.07 12.98 32.06
N PRO A 31 14.02 13.95 32.01
CA PRO A 31 13.77 15.27 31.45
C PRO A 31 13.53 15.22 29.94
N LEU A 32 12.66 16.09 29.43
CA LEU A 32 12.41 16.30 28.00
C LEU A 32 13.25 17.45 27.44
N LYS A 33 13.84 17.25 26.26
CA LYS A 33 14.53 18.26 25.46
C LYS A 33 13.95 18.30 24.05
N VAL A 34 13.95 19.46 23.39
CA VAL A 34 13.46 19.60 22.02
C VAL A 34 14.64 19.70 21.07
N LEU A 35 14.62 18.90 20.01
CA LEU A 35 15.59 18.94 18.92
C LEU A 35 15.01 19.75 17.76
N THR A 36 15.74 20.79 17.34
CA THR A 36 15.35 21.65 16.21
C THR A 36 15.91 21.19 14.88
N ASP A 37 17.06 20.50 14.89
CA ASP A 37 17.72 19.93 13.71
C ASP A 37 18.20 18.51 14.04
N THR A 38 17.86 17.54 13.19
CA THR A 38 18.14 16.10 13.39
C THR A 38 19.63 15.75 13.44
N ASN A 39 20.50 16.65 12.99
CA ASN A 39 21.96 16.51 13.08
C ASN A 39 22.58 17.20 14.31
N SER A 40 21.82 18.02 15.02
CA SER A 40 22.34 18.92 16.06
C SER A 40 22.17 18.38 17.49
N PHE A 41 22.63 17.15 17.74
CA PHE A 41 22.66 16.59 19.10
C PHE A 41 23.84 17.17 19.89
N THR A 42 23.56 17.76 21.05
CA THR A 42 24.54 18.43 21.92
C THR A 42 24.66 17.74 23.28
N ALA A 43 25.78 17.96 23.97
CA ALA A 43 26.07 17.33 25.27
C ALA A 43 25.02 17.65 26.37
N ASP A 44 24.31 18.79 26.29
CA ASP A 44 23.26 19.15 27.26
C ASP A 44 21.98 18.31 27.14
N MET A 45 21.88 17.46 26.09
CA MET A 45 20.80 16.50 25.89
C MET A 45 21.10 15.13 26.52
N ALA A 46 22.27 14.94 27.13
CA ALA A 46 22.61 13.71 27.84
C ALA A 46 21.56 13.37 28.91
N ASN A 47 21.24 12.08 29.05
CA ASN A 47 20.26 11.56 29.99
C ASN A 47 18.82 12.11 29.86
N SER A 48 18.46 12.67 28.71
CA SER A 48 17.11 13.19 28.42
C SER A 48 16.34 12.31 27.43
N ILE A 49 15.04 12.58 27.31
CA ILE A 49 14.22 12.20 26.17
C ILE A 49 14.24 13.37 25.20
N VAL A 50 14.51 13.10 23.92
CA VAL A 50 14.57 14.12 22.89
C VAL A 50 13.30 14.07 22.04
N LEU A 51 12.58 15.20 21.98
CA LEU A 51 11.42 15.42 21.12
C LEU A 51 11.86 15.98 19.77
N VAL A 52 11.54 15.25 18.69
CA VAL A 52 11.85 15.60 17.31
C VAL A 52 10.56 16.04 16.61
N LYS A 53 10.60 17.18 15.93
CA LYS A 53 9.40 17.87 15.42
C LYS A 53 8.69 17.17 14.26
N GLU A 54 9.37 16.25 13.57
CA GLU A 54 8.81 15.54 12.43
C GLU A 54 9.50 14.19 12.22
N ILE A 55 8.87 13.33 11.42
CA ILE A 55 9.40 12.02 11.07
C ILE A 55 10.64 12.20 10.18
N PRO A 56 11.84 11.76 10.63
CA PRO A 56 13.07 11.92 9.86
C PRO A 56 13.08 11.00 8.64
N GLN A 57 13.80 11.39 7.58
CA GLN A 57 14.04 10.50 6.44
C GLN A 57 14.94 9.31 6.81
N ASN A 58 15.92 9.51 7.69
CA ASN A 58 16.85 8.47 8.13
C ASN A 58 16.83 8.29 9.65
N ILE A 59 15.98 7.38 10.12
CA ILE A 59 15.84 7.07 11.55
C ILE A 59 17.11 6.46 12.15
N LYS A 60 17.88 5.68 11.37
CA LYS A 60 19.11 5.03 11.82
C LYS A 60 20.16 6.06 12.17
N GLN A 61 20.38 7.04 11.29
CA GLN A 61 21.31 8.15 11.53
C GLN A 61 20.91 8.97 12.76
N LEU A 62 19.60 9.23 12.93
CA LEU A 62 19.08 9.95 14.11
C LEU A 62 19.42 9.19 15.41
N ILE A 63 19.20 7.87 15.44
CA ILE A 63 19.51 7.02 16.60
C ILE A 63 21.02 7.01 16.88
N GLU A 64 21.86 6.89 15.85
CA GLU A 64 23.32 6.92 16.00
C GLU A 64 23.80 8.25 16.58
N ASN A 65 23.26 9.38 16.12
CA ASN A 65 23.59 10.69 16.66
C ASN A 65 23.14 10.85 18.11
N ALA A 66 21.95 10.38 18.46
CA ALA A 66 21.43 10.41 19.84
C ALA A 66 22.29 9.57 20.80
N LYS A 67 22.77 8.41 20.34
CA LYS A 67 23.67 7.52 21.13
C LYS A 67 25.00 8.19 21.45
N LYS A 68 25.58 8.97 20.54
CA LYS A 68 26.87 9.68 20.74
C LYS A 68 26.85 10.63 21.94
N VAL A 69 25.70 11.20 22.29
CA VAL A 69 25.55 12.12 23.42
C VAL A 69 24.74 11.53 24.58
N THR A 70 24.55 10.20 24.63
CA THR A 70 23.88 9.48 25.74
C THR A 70 22.41 9.88 26.02
N VAL A 71 21.66 10.21 24.97
CA VAL A 71 20.19 10.36 25.04
C VAL A 71 19.54 9.04 25.48
N LYS A 72 18.46 9.10 26.28
CA LYS A 72 17.74 7.91 26.77
C LYS A 72 16.65 7.42 25.83
N ALA A 73 15.94 8.33 25.18
CA ALA A 73 14.91 8.00 24.21
C ALA A 73 14.69 9.12 23.21
N ILE A 74 14.07 8.79 22.07
CA ILE A 74 13.57 9.74 21.09
C ILE A 74 12.04 9.64 21.03
N LEU A 75 11.35 10.78 21.11
CA LEU A 75 9.93 10.92 20.78
C LEU A 75 9.80 11.75 19.51
N ILE A 76 9.06 11.27 18.54
CA ILE A 76 8.90 11.89 17.22
C ILE A 76 7.47 12.37 17.09
N ILE A 77 7.28 13.63 16.75
CA ILE A 77 5.95 14.16 16.48
C ILE A 77 5.49 13.62 15.13
N ASN A 78 4.39 12.86 15.16
CA ASN A 78 3.68 12.50 13.95
C ASN A 78 2.84 13.68 13.49
N ASN A 79 3.35 14.40 12.49
CA ASN A 79 2.72 15.57 11.88
C ASN A 79 1.80 15.23 10.70
N ARG A 80 1.65 13.95 10.35
CA ARG A 80 0.83 13.49 9.23
C ARG A 80 -0.57 13.12 9.74
N GLU A 81 -1.54 14.01 9.55
CA GLU A 81 -2.90 13.89 10.14
C GLU A 81 -3.65 12.61 9.71
N SER A 82 -3.34 12.08 8.52
CA SER A 82 -3.92 10.84 8.00
C SER A 82 -3.18 9.57 8.45
N GLN A 83 -1.99 9.69 9.04
CA GLN A 83 -1.17 8.55 9.48
C GLN A 83 -1.26 8.38 10.99
N ARG A 84 -1.64 7.18 11.46
CA ARG A 84 -1.55 6.85 12.89
C ARG A 84 -0.10 6.74 13.35
N ASN A 85 0.15 6.89 14.65
CA ASN A 85 1.44 6.55 15.23
C ASN A 85 1.72 5.05 15.04
N PHE A 86 2.96 4.73 14.68
CA PHE A 86 3.38 3.39 14.32
C PHE A 86 4.58 2.92 15.13
N HIS A 87 4.82 1.62 15.15
CA HIS A 87 5.97 1.06 15.82
C HIS A 87 7.19 1.10 14.90
N TYR A 88 8.33 1.57 15.38
CA TYR A 88 9.61 1.37 14.69
C TYR A 88 10.15 -0.01 15.06
N PRO A 89 10.09 -1.00 14.15
CA PRO A 89 10.52 -2.35 14.49
C PRO A 89 12.05 -2.40 14.64
N TYR A 90 12.53 -3.39 15.39
CA TYR A 90 13.95 -3.77 15.47
C TYR A 90 14.92 -2.70 16.00
N SER A 91 14.43 -1.73 16.81
CA SER A 91 15.29 -0.80 17.53
C SER A 91 15.36 -1.14 19.02
N ASP A 92 16.54 -1.59 19.48
CA ASP A 92 16.85 -1.72 20.91
C ASP A 92 16.95 -0.35 21.61
N PHE A 93 17.12 0.72 20.85
CA PHE A 93 17.08 2.08 21.37
C PHE A 93 15.61 2.54 21.50
N PRO A 94 15.19 3.10 22.65
CA PRO A 94 13.83 3.59 22.84
C PRO A 94 13.51 4.75 21.89
N VAL A 95 12.67 4.48 20.89
CA VAL A 95 12.19 5.47 19.93
C VAL A 95 10.69 5.30 19.72
N GLY A 96 9.95 6.39 19.67
CA GLY A 96 8.51 6.30 19.48
C GLY A 96 7.88 7.53 18.86
N LEU A 97 6.59 7.42 18.54
CA LEU A 97 5.79 8.51 18.01
C LEU A 97 4.75 9.01 19.01
N ILE A 98 4.55 10.32 18.99
CA ILE A 98 3.49 11.06 19.69
C ILE A 98 2.65 11.84 18.68
N SER A 99 1.34 11.95 18.89
CA SER A 99 0.49 12.72 17.99
C SER A 99 0.80 14.22 18.10
N LYS A 100 0.63 14.96 16.99
CA LYS A 100 0.75 16.44 16.98
C LYS A 100 -0.09 17.12 18.06
N LYS A 101 -1.30 16.61 18.31
CA LYS A 101 -2.20 17.12 19.36
C LYS A 101 -1.57 16.98 20.75
N HIS A 102 -1.01 15.81 21.08
CA HIS A 102 -0.42 15.57 22.40
C HIS A 102 0.97 16.21 22.55
N SER A 103 1.75 16.32 21.48
CA SER A 103 3.06 16.98 21.53
C SER A 103 2.96 18.46 21.85
N GLN A 104 1.85 19.13 21.47
CA GLN A 104 1.66 20.53 21.82
C GLN A 104 1.54 20.75 23.34
N LEU A 105 0.99 19.77 24.07
CA LEU A 105 0.98 19.79 25.54
C LEU A 105 2.41 19.75 26.11
N LEU A 106 3.31 19.03 25.41
CA LEU A 106 4.71 18.95 25.78
C LEU A 106 5.49 20.23 25.45
N LEU A 107 5.21 20.87 24.33
CA LEU A 107 5.93 22.07 23.91
C LEU A 107 5.55 23.31 24.74
N ASN A 108 4.34 23.35 25.29
CA ASN A 108 3.83 24.51 26.02
C ASN A 108 4.33 24.61 27.47
N ASN A 109 5.00 23.58 27.99
CA ASN A 109 5.46 23.54 29.37
C ASN A 109 6.99 23.33 29.39
N GLY A 110 7.77 24.36 29.73
CA GLY A 110 9.23 24.40 29.51
C GLY A 110 10.09 23.47 30.38
N LYS A 111 9.51 22.73 31.34
CA LYS A 111 10.20 21.72 32.16
C LYS A 111 9.30 20.50 32.30
N ILE A 112 9.57 19.47 31.51
CA ILE A 112 8.76 18.26 31.49
C ILE A 112 9.57 17.08 31.93
N HIS A 113 8.95 16.32 32.81
CA HIS A 113 9.40 15.03 33.29
C HIS A 113 8.40 13.97 32.84
N LEU A 114 8.88 12.94 32.15
CA LEU A 114 8.06 11.85 31.62
C LEU A 114 8.28 10.57 32.40
N THR A 115 7.20 9.82 32.63
CA THR A 115 7.22 8.48 33.23
C THR A 115 6.43 7.51 32.37
N PHE A 116 7.06 6.45 31.85
CA PHE A 116 6.36 5.47 31.00
C PHE A 116 5.74 4.38 31.86
N ASN A 117 4.42 4.21 31.78
CA ASN A 117 3.77 3.09 32.43
C ASN A 117 3.76 1.87 31.50
N ALA A 118 4.10 0.70 32.04
CA ALA A 118 4.16 -0.56 31.28
C ALA A 118 2.77 -1.15 30.96
N ASN A 119 1.70 -0.38 31.15
CA ASN A 119 0.33 -0.83 30.96
C ASN A 119 -0.11 -0.57 29.51
N TYR A 120 -0.37 -1.65 28.78
CA TYR A 120 -0.94 -1.57 27.44
C TYR A 120 -2.40 -1.11 27.49
N ARG A 121 -2.81 -0.27 26.54
CA ARG A 121 -4.21 0.12 26.37
C ARG A 121 -4.67 -0.07 24.93
N LEU A 122 -5.96 -0.37 24.79
CA LEU A 122 -6.62 -0.29 23.50
C LEU A 122 -6.69 1.17 23.09
N TYR A 123 -6.16 1.46 21.91
CA TYR A 123 -6.20 2.78 21.31
C TYR A 123 -7.11 2.73 20.09
N LYS A 124 -8.18 3.52 20.10
CA LYS A 124 -9.04 3.66 18.94
C LYS A 124 -8.36 4.56 17.93
N ASP A 125 -8.13 4.03 16.74
CA ASP A 125 -7.63 4.84 15.63
C ASP A 125 -8.69 5.89 15.25
N PRO A 126 -8.38 7.20 15.30
CA PRO A 126 -9.32 8.24 14.89
C PRO A 126 -9.74 8.08 13.41
N ASN A 127 -8.87 7.54 12.57
CA ASN A 127 -9.12 7.34 11.15
C ASN A 127 -9.84 6.01 10.87
N GLY A 128 -9.97 5.12 11.86
CA GLY A 128 -10.65 3.84 11.74
C GLY A 128 -9.85 2.83 10.90
N SER A 129 -10.54 1.91 10.23
CA SER A 129 -9.88 0.94 9.35
C SER A 129 -9.37 1.62 8.08
N GLN A 130 -8.08 1.43 7.79
CA GLN A 130 -7.42 1.97 6.60
C GLN A 130 -6.59 0.88 5.94
N MET A 131 -6.43 0.97 4.62
CA MET A 131 -5.49 0.14 3.89
C MET A 131 -4.04 0.56 4.16
N LEU A 132 -3.16 -0.42 4.27
CA LEU A 132 -1.72 -0.15 4.37
C LEU A 132 -1.18 0.29 3.00
N PRO A 133 -0.43 1.40 2.92
CA PRO A 133 0.21 1.83 1.67
C PRO A 133 1.13 0.76 1.06
N GLU A 134 1.76 -0.07 1.91
CA GLU A 134 2.68 -1.13 1.52
C GLU A 134 1.97 -2.41 1.05
N SER A 135 0.64 -2.51 1.22
CA SER A 135 -0.11 -3.66 0.73
C SER A 135 -0.10 -3.66 -0.79
N SER A 136 0.42 -4.73 -1.39
CA SER A 136 0.45 -4.87 -2.85
C SER A 136 -0.93 -4.75 -3.46
N TRP A 137 -0.99 -4.04 -4.58
CA TRP A 137 -2.18 -3.91 -5.41
C TRP A 137 -2.18 -4.97 -6.49
N GLY A 138 -3.37 -5.38 -6.92
CA GLY A 138 -3.57 -5.99 -8.22
C GLY A 138 -3.63 -4.94 -9.33
N VAL A 139 -4.01 -5.33 -10.53
CA VAL A 139 -4.43 -6.69 -10.95
C VAL A 139 -3.25 -7.68 -11.04
N THR A 140 -3.53 -8.97 -11.27
CA THR A 140 -2.48 -9.92 -11.69
C THR A 140 -1.95 -9.53 -13.08
N ALA A 141 -0.84 -10.15 -13.53
CA ALA A 141 -0.29 -9.90 -14.85
C ALA A 141 -1.32 -10.13 -15.98
N GLU A 142 -2.25 -11.08 -15.79
CA GLU A 142 -3.33 -11.39 -16.72
C GLU A 142 -4.57 -10.51 -16.54
N GLY A 143 -4.53 -9.52 -15.65
CA GLY A 143 -5.64 -8.61 -15.42
C GLY A 143 -6.69 -9.09 -14.42
N HIS A 144 -6.43 -10.13 -13.62
CA HIS A 144 -7.38 -10.62 -12.62
C HIS A 144 -7.35 -9.82 -11.31
N ILE A 145 -8.52 -9.68 -10.67
CA ILE A 145 -8.64 -9.02 -9.38
C ILE A 145 -7.87 -9.81 -8.32
N LYS A 146 -6.85 -9.19 -7.73
CA LYS A 146 -6.18 -9.56 -6.48
C LYS A 146 -5.91 -8.28 -5.68
N PRO A 147 -5.81 -8.34 -4.34
CA PRO A 147 -5.97 -9.52 -3.47
C PRO A 147 -7.41 -10.06 -3.44
N ASP A 148 -7.64 -11.18 -2.76
CA ASP A 148 -9.00 -11.72 -2.60
C ASP A 148 -9.77 -11.02 -1.50
N ILE A 149 -9.15 -10.82 -0.34
CA ILE A 149 -9.74 -10.31 0.91
C ILE A 149 -8.64 -9.61 1.73
N VAL A 150 -9.01 -8.70 2.61
CA VAL A 150 -8.08 -8.04 3.52
C VAL A 150 -8.38 -8.35 4.98
N ALA A 151 -7.34 -8.31 5.82
CA ALA A 151 -7.43 -8.54 7.25
C ALA A 151 -6.42 -7.65 7.98
N PRO A 152 -6.60 -7.37 9.28
CA PRO A 152 -5.66 -6.57 10.06
C PRO A 152 -4.22 -7.05 9.89
N GLY A 153 -3.34 -6.18 9.40
CA GLY A 153 -1.93 -6.50 9.15
C GLY A 153 -0.95 -5.51 9.74
N TYR A 154 -1.42 -4.55 10.54
CA TYR A 154 -0.60 -3.42 10.98
C TYR A 154 -0.46 -3.35 12.51
N ASP A 155 0.78 -3.32 12.99
CA ASP A 155 1.17 -3.45 14.40
C ASP A 155 0.48 -4.64 15.08
N ILE A 156 0.61 -5.82 14.48
CA ILE A 156 0.07 -7.07 15.03
C ILE A 156 1.00 -7.58 16.12
N PHE A 157 0.47 -7.65 17.34
CA PHE A 157 1.16 -8.22 18.50
C PHE A 157 1.13 -9.74 18.43
N SER A 158 2.29 -10.38 18.42
CA SER A 158 2.39 -11.84 18.38
C SER A 158 3.67 -12.34 19.04
N ALA A 159 3.82 -13.65 19.13
CA ALA A 159 5.05 -14.30 19.58
C ALA A 159 6.23 -13.92 18.68
N GLY A 160 7.34 -13.56 19.31
CA GLY A 160 8.65 -13.33 18.70
C GLY A 160 9.68 -14.32 19.23
N GLU A 161 10.96 -14.05 18.96
CA GLU A 161 12.04 -14.91 19.39
C GLU A 161 12.26 -14.92 20.92
N LYS A 162 12.93 -15.97 21.42
CA LYS A 162 13.40 -16.06 22.83
C LYS A 162 12.30 -15.86 23.87
N ASN A 163 11.11 -16.45 23.63
CA ASN A 163 9.94 -16.33 24.51
C ASN A 163 9.48 -14.88 24.74
N LYS A 164 9.70 -14.00 23.78
CA LYS A 164 9.23 -12.61 23.81
C LYS A 164 8.04 -12.41 22.88
N TYR A 165 7.40 -11.27 23.02
CA TYR A 165 6.39 -10.80 22.08
C TYR A 165 6.92 -9.60 21.30
N THR A 166 6.41 -9.41 20.10
CA THR A 166 6.79 -8.30 19.22
C THR A 166 5.60 -7.79 18.42
N TYR A 167 5.75 -6.60 17.84
CA TYR A 167 4.82 -6.02 16.89
C TYR A 167 5.42 -6.10 15.49
N LEU A 168 4.67 -6.67 14.55
CA LEU A 168 5.05 -6.68 13.14
C LEU A 168 3.90 -6.19 12.27
N SER A 169 4.28 -5.69 11.11
CA SER A 169 3.38 -5.09 10.14
C SER A 169 3.64 -5.70 8.77
N GLY A 170 2.58 -5.95 8.02
CA GLY A 170 2.63 -6.48 6.66
C GLY A 170 1.51 -7.47 6.39
N THR A 171 1.29 -7.76 5.11
CA THR A 171 0.36 -8.80 4.66
C THR A 171 0.72 -10.18 5.22
N SER A 172 2.00 -10.43 5.53
CA SER A 172 2.47 -11.60 6.27
C SER A 172 1.76 -11.81 7.62
N MET A 173 1.28 -10.74 8.26
CA MET A 173 0.52 -10.81 9.51
C MET A 173 -1.00 -10.88 9.28
N SER A 174 -1.49 -10.43 8.12
CA SER A 174 -2.90 -10.60 7.70
C SER A 174 -3.22 -12.05 7.33
N VAL A 175 -2.32 -12.73 6.59
CA VAL A 175 -2.50 -14.11 6.12
C VAL A 175 -2.86 -15.11 7.23
N PRO A 176 -2.14 -15.21 8.37
CA PRO A 176 -2.47 -16.17 9.42
C PRO A 176 -3.83 -15.92 10.07
N GLN A 177 -4.33 -14.68 10.10
CA GLN A 177 -5.67 -14.38 10.61
C GLN A 177 -6.75 -14.95 9.69
N VAL A 178 -6.61 -14.74 8.37
CA VAL A 178 -7.51 -15.32 7.37
C VAL A 178 -7.47 -16.85 7.42
N ALA A 179 -6.28 -17.44 7.51
CA ALA A 179 -6.11 -18.88 7.60
C ALA A 179 -6.79 -19.48 8.86
N GLY A 180 -6.64 -18.82 10.01
CA GLY A 180 -7.30 -19.24 11.25
C GLY A 180 -8.83 -19.20 11.14
N ILE A 181 -9.39 -18.09 10.65
CA ILE A 181 -10.85 -17.96 10.47
C ILE A 181 -11.37 -18.96 9.44
N MET A 182 -10.63 -19.21 8.35
CA MET A 182 -11.01 -20.18 7.33
C MET A 182 -11.10 -21.59 7.90
N ASN A 183 -10.13 -22.00 8.72
CA ASN A 183 -10.15 -23.31 9.36
C ASN A 183 -11.34 -23.46 10.33
N LEU A 184 -11.65 -22.43 11.12
CA LEU A 184 -12.83 -22.44 11.98
C LEU A 184 -14.14 -22.55 11.18
N LEU A 185 -14.23 -21.85 10.05
CA LEU A 185 -15.39 -21.93 9.16
C LEU A 185 -15.53 -23.31 8.52
N ILE A 186 -14.43 -23.92 8.07
CA ILE A 186 -14.42 -25.28 7.52
C ILE A 186 -14.88 -26.30 8.57
N ASP A 187 -14.41 -26.20 9.82
CA ASP A 187 -14.86 -27.07 10.92
C ASP A 187 -16.35 -26.87 11.24
N HIS A 188 -16.82 -25.62 11.24
CA HIS A 188 -18.24 -25.33 11.39
C HIS A 188 -19.08 -25.99 10.28
N LEU A 189 -18.70 -25.80 9.01
CA LEU A 189 -19.39 -26.40 7.87
C LEU A 189 -19.36 -27.93 7.89
N GLN A 190 -18.31 -28.54 8.44
CA GLN A 190 -18.26 -30.00 8.63
C GLN A 190 -19.39 -30.51 9.53
N LYS A 191 -19.71 -29.75 10.59
CA LYS A 191 -20.73 -30.12 11.56
C LYS A 191 -22.13 -29.95 10.99
N ILE A 192 -22.37 -28.87 10.25
CA ILE A 192 -23.71 -28.54 9.73
C ILE A 192 -24.00 -29.08 8.32
N HIS A 193 -22.97 -29.42 7.55
CA HIS A 193 -23.08 -30.01 6.21
C HIS A 193 -22.15 -31.24 6.06
N PRO A 194 -22.37 -32.32 6.85
CA PRO A 194 -21.47 -33.48 6.89
C PRO A 194 -21.40 -34.25 5.57
N SER A 195 -22.40 -34.11 4.70
CA SER A 195 -22.45 -34.76 3.38
C SER A 195 -21.53 -34.11 2.34
N LEU A 196 -21.06 -32.88 2.56
CA LEU A 196 -20.13 -32.23 1.64
C LEU A 196 -18.75 -32.90 1.69
N THR A 197 -18.20 -33.20 0.51
CA THR A 197 -16.80 -33.59 0.36
C THR A 197 -15.88 -32.47 0.87
N LYS A 198 -14.62 -32.83 1.16
CA LYS A 198 -13.61 -31.85 1.62
C LYS A 198 -13.43 -30.69 0.63
N VAL A 199 -13.42 -30.98 -0.67
CA VAL A 199 -13.27 -29.97 -1.74
C VAL A 199 -14.49 -29.05 -1.80
N GLN A 200 -15.70 -29.61 -1.82
CA GLN A 200 -16.93 -28.79 -1.83
C GLN A 200 -17.04 -27.91 -0.59
N ARG A 201 -16.63 -28.42 0.58
CA ARG A 201 -16.63 -27.66 1.82
C ARG A 201 -15.64 -26.51 1.81
N LEU A 202 -14.44 -26.74 1.26
CA LEU A 202 -13.43 -25.69 1.10
C LEU A 202 -13.92 -24.58 0.16
N GLU A 203 -14.49 -24.95 -1.00
CA GLU A 203 -15.04 -23.98 -1.95
C GLU A 203 -16.20 -23.19 -1.33
N LEU A 204 -17.11 -23.86 -0.62
CA LEU A 204 -18.20 -23.18 0.08
C LEU A 204 -17.68 -22.24 1.18
N ALA A 205 -16.69 -22.68 1.98
CA ALA A 205 -16.08 -21.83 3.01
C ALA A 205 -15.46 -20.57 2.40
N LYS A 206 -14.76 -20.72 1.26
CA LYS A 206 -14.17 -19.61 0.52
C LYS A 206 -15.25 -18.67 -0.01
N GLN A 207 -16.30 -19.18 -0.65
CA GLN A 207 -17.40 -18.35 -1.17
C GLN A 207 -18.14 -17.60 -0.05
N ILE A 208 -18.39 -18.25 1.09
CA ILE A 208 -18.99 -17.62 2.27
C ILE A 208 -18.09 -16.49 2.76
N MET A 209 -16.82 -16.79 3.03
CA MET A 209 -15.88 -15.81 3.56
C MET A 209 -15.73 -14.58 2.66
N LEU A 210 -15.69 -14.79 1.34
CA LEU A 210 -15.53 -13.71 0.38
C LEU A 210 -16.81 -12.88 0.25
N SER A 211 -17.97 -13.54 0.18
CA SER A 211 -19.28 -12.85 0.05
C SER A 211 -19.63 -12.05 1.31
N SER A 212 -19.26 -12.55 2.48
CA SER A 212 -19.61 -11.97 3.78
C SER A 212 -18.65 -10.89 4.26
N ALA A 213 -17.57 -10.63 3.53
CA ALA A 213 -16.63 -9.56 3.84
C ALA A 213 -17.31 -8.18 3.82
N SER A 214 -16.62 -7.19 4.36
CA SER A 214 -17.11 -5.82 4.46
C SER A 214 -16.22 -4.89 3.63
N PRO A 215 -16.69 -4.40 2.47
CA PRO A 215 -15.97 -3.40 1.69
C PRO A 215 -15.64 -2.18 2.56
N LEU A 216 -14.37 -1.79 2.55
CA LEU A 216 -13.83 -0.67 3.30
C LEU A 216 -13.99 0.63 2.50
N VAL A 217 -14.39 1.69 3.20
CA VAL A 217 -14.47 3.05 2.68
C VAL A 217 -13.21 3.81 3.07
N ASP A 218 -12.55 4.40 2.08
CA ASP A 218 -11.51 5.38 2.29
C ASP A 218 -12.16 6.71 2.69
N LYS A 219 -11.98 7.10 3.95
CA LYS A 219 -12.53 8.35 4.47
C LYS A 219 -11.94 9.59 3.81
N THR A 220 -10.76 9.49 3.20
CA THR A 220 -10.10 10.64 2.57
C THR A 220 -10.70 10.95 1.20
N SER A 221 -11.05 9.92 0.44
CA SER A 221 -11.72 10.05 -0.86
C SER A 221 -13.25 9.93 -0.79
N ASN A 222 -13.78 9.56 0.38
CA ASN A 222 -15.21 9.35 0.65
C ASN A 222 -15.86 8.35 -0.33
N THR A 223 -15.13 7.30 -0.68
CA THR A 223 -15.58 6.19 -1.53
C THR A 223 -14.92 4.89 -1.09
N TYR A 224 -15.39 3.74 -1.61
CA TYR A 224 -14.76 2.47 -1.34
C TYR A 224 -13.32 2.43 -1.88
N TYR A 225 -12.41 1.78 -1.15
CA TYR A 225 -11.12 1.41 -1.73
C TYR A 225 -11.33 0.54 -2.98
N SER A 226 -10.43 0.63 -3.96
CA SER A 226 -10.51 -0.21 -5.15
C SER A 226 -10.51 -1.71 -4.78
N PRO A 227 -11.31 -2.56 -5.43
CA PRO A 227 -11.18 -4.02 -5.34
C PRO A 227 -9.78 -4.54 -5.70
N ARG A 228 -9.00 -3.78 -6.48
CA ARG A 228 -7.59 -4.11 -6.76
C ARG A 228 -6.68 -3.87 -5.56
N GLN A 229 -7.13 -3.15 -4.54
CA GLN A 229 -6.42 -2.96 -3.28
C GLN A 229 -6.99 -3.83 -2.15
N GLN A 230 -8.31 -3.91 -2.03
CA GLN A 230 -8.97 -4.57 -0.90
C GLN A 230 -9.65 -5.91 -1.23
N GLY A 231 -9.68 -6.33 -2.49
CA GLY A 231 -10.46 -7.47 -2.93
C GLY A 231 -11.95 -7.27 -2.64
N VAL A 232 -12.55 -8.26 -1.98
CA VAL A 232 -13.95 -8.22 -1.53
C VAL A 232 -14.18 -7.36 -0.26
N GLY A 233 -13.10 -6.89 0.38
CA GLY A 233 -13.14 -6.10 1.60
C GLY A 233 -12.56 -6.81 2.82
N ALA A 234 -12.81 -6.25 4.01
CA ALA A 234 -12.30 -6.75 5.26
C ALA A 234 -13.01 -8.04 5.70
N ILE A 235 -12.21 -9.02 6.12
CA ILE A 235 -12.72 -10.26 6.69
C ILE A 235 -13.63 -9.99 7.89
N ASN A 236 -14.76 -10.69 7.93
CA ASN A 236 -15.73 -10.57 9.00
C ASN A 236 -16.22 -11.96 9.41
N ALA A 237 -15.63 -12.50 10.48
CA ALA A 237 -15.90 -13.85 10.96
C ALA A 237 -17.35 -14.02 11.45
N ASP A 238 -17.93 -12.97 12.05
CA ASP A 238 -19.32 -13.00 12.54
C ASP A 238 -20.32 -13.03 11.37
N LYS A 239 -20.11 -12.18 10.35
CA LYS A 239 -20.91 -12.24 9.11
C LYS A 239 -20.73 -13.59 8.39
N ALA A 240 -19.52 -14.14 8.36
CA ALA A 240 -19.25 -15.42 7.71
C ALA A 240 -19.98 -16.58 8.41
N LEU A 241 -19.94 -16.63 9.74
CA LEU A 241 -20.62 -17.65 10.54
C LEU A 241 -22.15 -17.57 10.39
N ASN A 242 -22.68 -16.35 10.30
CA ASN A 242 -24.11 -16.08 10.18
C ASN A 242 -24.58 -15.92 8.73
N ALA A 243 -23.74 -16.24 7.75
CA ALA A 243 -24.05 -16.05 6.34
C ALA A 243 -25.30 -16.86 5.95
N LYS A 244 -26.21 -16.19 5.24
CA LYS A 244 -27.41 -16.82 4.66
C LYS A 244 -27.33 -16.98 3.15
N TYR A 245 -26.44 -16.21 2.52
CA TYR A 245 -26.31 -16.15 1.07
C TYR A 245 -24.82 -16.12 0.69
N ILE A 246 -24.52 -16.62 -0.50
CA ILE A 246 -23.27 -16.38 -1.21
C ILE A 246 -23.55 -15.68 -2.53
N VAL A 247 -22.58 -14.92 -3.01
CA VAL A 247 -22.63 -14.26 -4.32
C VAL A 247 -21.45 -14.67 -5.18
N THR A 248 -21.76 -14.95 -6.44
CA THR A 248 -20.77 -15.37 -7.44
C THR A 248 -21.06 -14.78 -8.82
N ASP A 249 -20.05 -14.82 -9.68
CA ASP A 249 -20.24 -14.73 -11.13
C ASP A 249 -20.87 -16.02 -11.68
N LYS A 250 -21.02 -16.07 -13.02
CA LYS A 250 -21.54 -17.25 -13.74
C LYS A 250 -20.67 -18.51 -13.61
N ASN A 251 -19.42 -18.37 -13.21
CA ASN A 251 -18.45 -19.47 -13.07
C ASN A 251 -18.23 -19.87 -11.60
N GLY A 252 -19.04 -19.35 -10.66
CA GLY A 252 -18.93 -19.66 -9.24
C GLY A 252 -17.83 -18.89 -8.49
N GLN A 253 -17.24 -17.85 -9.09
CA GLN A 253 -16.22 -17.00 -8.45
C GLN A 253 -16.87 -15.84 -7.69
N SER A 254 -16.47 -15.58 -6.45
CA SER A 254 -16.98 -14.45 -5.63
C SER A 254 -16.39 -13.08 -5.99
N LYS A 255 -15.95 -12.90 -7.24
CA LYS A 255 -15.43 -11.64 -7.81
C LYS A 255 -15.68 -11.67 -9.31
N ILE A 256 -15.95 -10.52 -9.92
CA ILE A 256 -16.30 -10.43 -11.35
C ILE A 256 -15.19 -9.68 -12.09
N ASN A 257 -14.44 -10.39 -12.94
CA ASN A 257 -13.50 -9.74 -13.85
C ASN A 257 -14.19 -9.46 -15.19
N LEU A 258 -14.36 -8.17 -15.53
CA LEU A 258 -14.97 -7.72 -16.77
C LEU A 258 -13.97 -7.59 -17.92
N GLN A 259 -12.66 -7.76 -17.65
CA GLN A 259 -11.58 -7.65 -18.64
C GLN A 259 -11.55 -6.28 -19.34
N SER A 260 -11.05 -6.24 -20.58
CA SER A 260 -11.07 -5.05 -21.44
C SER A 260 -12.49 -4.70 -21.87
N LEU A 261 -12.88 -3.46 -21.63
CA LEU A 261 -14.18 -2.88 -21.93
C LEU A 261 -14.06 -1.93 -23.12
N LYS A 262 -14.81 -2.21 -24.20
CA LYS A 262 -14.85 -1.37 -25.41
C LYS A 262 -15.71 -0.11 -25.23
N SER A 263 -16.62 -0.13 -24.26
CA SER A 263 -17.52 0.98 -23.93
C SER A 263 -17.71 1.06 -22.42
N THR A 264 -18.36 2.12 -21.97
CA THR A 264 -18.74 2.35 -20.57
C THR A 264 -20.15 1.85 -20.26
N GLN A 265 -20.72 1.03 -21.15
CA GLN A 265 -21.97 0.30 -20.93
C GLN A 265 -21.63 -1.07 -20.36
N LEU A 266 -21.90 -1.27 -19.08
CA LEU A 266 -21.63 -2.52 -18.37
C LEU A 266 -22.84 -3.42 -18.39
N SER A 267 -22.64 -4.67 -18.80
CA SER A 267 -23.66 -5.73 -18.82
C SER A 267 -23.07 -7.02 -18.26
N PHE A 268 -23.53 -7.42 -17.07
CA PHE A 268 -23.13 -8.69 -16.44
C PHE A 268 -24.24 -9.18 -15.50
N SER A 269 -24.05 -10.36 -14.90
CA SER A 269 -25.00 -10.90 -13.94
C SER A 269 -24.30 -11.41 -12.68
N VAL A 270 -24.97 -11.22 -11.54
CA VAL A 270 -24.56 -11.77 -10.25
C VAL A 270 -25.51 -12.91 -9.89
N ASN A 271 -24.97 -14.06 -9.49
CA ASN A 271 -25.75 -15.14 -8.93
C ASN A 271 -25.76 -15.02 -7.40
N VAL A 272 -26.95 -14.89 -6.82
CA VAL A 272 -27.17 -14.97 -5.37
C VAL A 272 -27.70 -16.36 -5.07
N GLN A 273 -27.02 -17.11 -4.19
CA GLN A 273 -27.45 -18.42 -3.75
C GLN A 273 -27.71 -18.43 -2.25
N SER A 274 -28.88 -18.94 -1.85
CA SER A 274 -29.24 -19.16 -0.45
C SER A 274 -28.54 -20.40 0.09
N LEU A 275 -28.00 -20.29 1.30
CA LEU A 275 -27.36 -21.40 2.03
C LEU A 275 -28.37 -22.28 2.78
N ARG A 276 -29.65 -21.88 2.77
CA ARG A 276 -30.76 -22.63 3.35
C ARG A 276 -31.94 -22.65 2.37
N PRO A 277 -32.75 -23.71 2.31
CA PRO A 277 -33.92 -23.75 1.44
C PRO A 277 -34.84 -22.54 1.62
N THR A 278 -35.16 -21.86 0.52
CA THR A 278 -36.10 -20.74 0.50
C THR A 278 -37.52 -21.28 0.51
N LYS A 279 -38.18 -21.20 1.68
CA LYS A 279 -39.56 -21.71 1.86
C LYS A 279 -40.66 -20.75 1.41
N SER A 280 -40.33 -19.46 1.28
CA SER A 280 -41.25 -18.40 0.89
C SER A 280 -40.50 -17.29 0.15
N PRO A 281 -41.16 -16.52 -0.73
CA PRO A 281 -40.52 -15.39 -1.41
C PRO A 281 -39.86 -14.43 -0.42
N LYS A 282 -38.62 -14.02 -0.73
CA LYS A 282 -37.86 -13.03 0.06
C LYS A 282 -37.48 -11.85 -0.82
N THR A 283 -37.70 -10.64 -0.32
CA THR A 283 -37.20 -9.44 -0.97
C THR A 283 -35.74 -9.23 -0.58
N LEU A 284 -34.88 -9.03 -1.57
CA LEU A 284 -33.52 -8.56 -1.39
C LEU A 284 -33.37 -7.19 -2.06
N TYR A 285 -32.50 -6.36 -1.51
CA TYR A 285 -32.16 -5.06 -2.06
C TYR A 285 -30.72 -5.09 -2.54
N TYR A 286 -30.45 -4.48 -3.68
CA TYR A 286 -29.09 -4.34 -4.19
C TYR A 286 -28.79 -2.90 -4.62
N GLN A 287 -27.52 -2.52 -4.51
CA GLN A 287 -26.98 -1.25 -4.97
C GLN A 287 -25.64 -1.50 -5.66
N ILE A 288 -25.34 -0.71 -6.68
CA ILE A 288 -24.05 -0.76 -7.37
C ILE A 288 -23.30 0.53 -7.10
N THR A 289 -22.05 0.41 -6.69
CA THR A 289 -21.13 1.55 -6.56
C THR A 289 -20.00 1.40 -7.55
N THR A 290 -19.60 2.50 -8.18
CA THR A 290 -18.55 2.52 -9.19
C THR A 290 -17.52 3.61 -8.93
N SER A 291 -16.26 3.28 -9.22
CA SER A 291 -15.10 4.15 -9.00
C SER A 291 -14.01 3.88 -10.03
N THR A 292 -13.03 4.78 -10.08
CA THR A 292 -11.80 4.66 -10.87
C THR A 292 -10.61 5.11 -10.03
N ASP A 293 -9.40 5.10 -10.59
CA ASP A 293 -8.21 5.66 -9.93
C ASP A 293 -8.23 7.18 -9.98
N LYS A 294 -8.07 7.84 -8.83
CA LYS A 294 -7.91 9.30 -8.75
C LYS A 294 -6.53 9.71 -9.25
N VAL A 295 -6.49 10.70 -10.14
CA VAL A 295 -5.27 11.26 -10.74
C VAL A 295 -5.01 12.67 -10.21
N ASP A 296 -3.74 12.98 -9.95
CA ASP A 296 -3.24 14.33 -9.67
C ASP A 296 -2.08 14.65 -10.63
N GLY A 297 -2.29 15.63 -11.50
CA GLY A 297 -1.40 15.90 -12.64
C GLY A 297 -1.24 14.66 -13.54
N SER A 298 -0.02 14.14 -13.63
CA SER A 298 0.34 12.95 -14.40
C SER A 298 0.46 11.67 -13.58
N HIS A 299 0.09 11.70 -12.29
CA HIS A 299 0.29 10.58 -11.36
C HIS A 299 -1.03 10.05 -10.80
N PHE A 300 -1.10 8.74 -10.60
CA PHE A 300 -2.12 8.16 -9.75
C PHE A 300 -1.83 8.48 -8.29
N THR A 301 -2.87 8.84 -7.55
CA THR A 301 -2.77 9.16 -6.11
C THR A 301 -2.86 7.93 -5.21
N HIS A 302 -3.06 6.73 -5.80
CA HIS A 302 -3.41 5.50 -5.11
C HIS A 302 -4.68 5.61 -4.25
N GLN A 303 -5.59 6.51 -4.64
CA GLN A 303 -6.92 6.66 -4.07
C GLN A 303 -7.97 6.41 -5.14
N SER A 304 -9.18 6.07 -4.72
CA SER A 304 -10.32 5.92 -5.62
C SER A 304 -11.02 7.27 -5.85
N GLU A 305 -11.49 7.49 -7.07
CA GLU A 305 -12.40 8.55 -7.47
C GLU A 305 -13.77 7.94 -7.76
N LYS A 306 -14.83 8.44 -7.13
CA LYS A 306 -16.19 7.93 -7.34
C LYS A 306 -16.72 8.32 -8.73
N ILE A 307 -17.29 7.36 -9.45
CA ILE A 307 -17.98 7.59 -10.73
C ILE A 307 -19.49 7.74 -10.48
N TYR A 308 -20.12 6.70 -9.93
CA TYR A 308 -21.58 6.64 -9.78
C TYR A 308 -22.01 5.62 -8.72
N ASP A 309 -23.01 5.98 -7.92
CA ASP A 309 -23.73 5.02 -7.08
C ASP A 309 -25.18 4.93 -7.56
N SER A 310 -25.68 3.72 -7.80
CA SER A 310 -27.08 3.52 -8.11
C SER A 310 -27.96 3.80 -6.88
N LYS A 311 -29.26 3.99 -7.10
CA LYS A 311 -30.24 3.82 -6.02
C LYS A 311 -30.32 2.34 -5.63
N TRP A 312 -30.78 2.07 -4.41
CA TRP A 312 -31.17 0.72 -4.00
C TRP A 312 -32.37 0.25 -4.84
N GLN A 313 -32.29 -0.99 -5.32
CA GLN A 313 -33.33 -1.64 -6.11
C GLN A 313 -33.73 -2.94 -5.42
N SER A 314 -35.00 -3.34 -5.51
CA SER A 314 -35.49 -4.58 -4.92
C SER A 314 -35.67 -5.68 -5.95
N LEU A 315 -35.37 -6.91 -5.57
CA LEU A 315 -35.67 -8.13 -6.32
C LEU A 315 -36.30 -9.17 -5.38
N VAL A 316 -37.14 -10.04 -5.93
CA VAL A 316 -37.78 -11.11 -5.16
C VAL A 316 -37.12 -12.44 -5.48
N MET A 317 -36.56 -13.08 -4.47
CA MET A 317 -36.01 -14.42 -4.51
C MET A 317 -37.11 -15.43 -4.17
N THR A 318 -37.54 -16.22 -5.15
CA THR A 318 -38.61 -17.23 -4.98
C THR A 318 -38.09 -18.65 -4.79
N GLY A 319 -36.82 -18.92 -5.12
CA GLY A 319 -36.15 -20.21 -4.94
C GLY A 319 -34.82 -20.08 -4.20
N ASP A 320 -33.96 -21.09 -4.34
CA ASP A 320 -32.64 -21.12 -3.69
C ASP A 320 -31.58 -20.30 -4.43
N THR A 321 -31.86 -19.88 -5.66
CA THR A 321 -31.00 -19.03 -6.49
C THR A 321 -31.77 -17.84 -7.06
N LEU A 322 -31.06 -16.72 -7.24
CA LEU A 322 -31.56 -15.51 -7.88
C LEU A 322 -30.45 -14.94 -8.76
N GLN A 323 -30.74 -14.77 -10.05
CA GLN A 323 -29.85 -14.05 -10.96
C GLN A 323 -30.21 -12.57 -10.99
N VAL A 324 -29.23 -11.72 -10.72
CA VAL A 324 -29.36 -10.27 -10.67
C VAL A 324 -28.70 -9.69 -11.92
N PRO A 325 -29.48 -9.21 -12.91
CA PRO A 325 -28.92 -8.58 -14.10
C PRO A 325 -28.42 -7.17 -13.76
N ILE A 326 -27.17 -6.88 -14.12
CA ILE A 326 -26.56 -5.57 -13.96
C ILE A 326 -26.45 -4.93 -15.34
N GLN A 327 -27.09 -3.77 -15.49
CA GLN A 327 -27.04 -2.93 -16.67
C GLN A 327 -26.73 -1.51 -16.21
N LEU A 328 -25.58 -0.97 -16.59
CA LEU A 328 -25.16 0.39 -16.24
C LEU A 328 -24.62 1.12 -17.45
N ASP A 329 -25.10 2.32 -17.68
CA ASP A 329 -24.50 3.26 -18.61
C ASP A 329 -23.74 4.35 -17.84
N LEU A 330 -22.41 4.31 -17.97
CA LEU A 330 -21.51 5.24 -17.27
C LEU A 330 -20.98 6.36 -18.16
N GLU A 331 -21.37 6.43 -19.44
CA GLU A 331 -20.76 7.34 -20.43
C GLU A 331 -20.74 8.80 -19.98
N ARG A 332 -21.87 9.30 -19.48
CA ARG A 332 -22.00 10.68 -19.00
C ARG A 332 -21.10 11.00 -17.79
N PHE A 333 -20.72 9.99 -17.02
CA PHE A 333 -19.91 10.14 -15.81
C PHE A 333 -18.42 10.00 -16.11
N THR A 334 -18.04 9.28 -17.16
CA THR A 334 -16.64 8.95 -17.45
C THR A 334 -16.04 9.77 -18.58
N LYS A 335 -16.84 10.53 -19.35
CA LYS A 335 -16.35 11.30 -20.51
C LYS A 335 -15.15 12.22 -20.21
N HIS A 336 -15.09 12.80 -19.02
CA HIS A 336 -14.00 13.68 -18.60
C HIS A 336 -12.70 12.92 -18.27
N LEU A 337 -12.79 11.61 -17.99
CA LEU A 337 -11.64 10.78 -17.60
C LEU A 337 -10.69 10.53 -18.78
N ASP A 338 -11.21 10.49 -20.00
CA ASP A 338 -10.42 10.24 -21.22
C ASP A 338 -9.30 11.27 -21.41
N ALA A 339 -9.52 12.52 -20.99
CA ALA A 339 -8.53 13.60 -21.11
C ALA A 339 -7.32 13.42 -20.18
N THR A 340 -7.51 12.76 -19.04
CA THR A 340 -6.46 12.55 -18.02
C THR A 340 -5.91 11.12 -18.02
N ARG A 341 -6.59 10.20 -18.71
CA ARG A 341 -6.26 8.77 -18.76
C ARG A 341 -6.36 8.27 -20.21
N PRO A 342 -5.53 8.80 -21.13
CA PRO A 342 -5.68 8.60 -22.57
C PRO A 342 -5.50 7.14 -23.02
N ASN A 343 -4.74 6.35 -22.26
CA ASN A 343 -4.51 4.93 -22.55
C ASN A 343 -5.55 4.00 -21.91
N GLY A 344 -6.62 4.57 -21.33
CA GLY A 344 -7.66 3.81 -20.64
C GLY A 344 -7.55 3.86 -19.12
N TYR A 345 -8.55 3.29 -18.45
CA TYR A 345 -8.69 3.34 -17.00
C TYR A 345 -9.56 2.21 -16.46
N PHE A 346 -9.35 1.87 -15.20
CA PHE A 346 -10.21 0.91 -14.52
C PHE A 346 -11.59 1.52 -14.20
N ILE A 347 -12.62 0.70 -14.37
CA ILE A 347 -13.95 0.87 -13.81
C ILE A 347 -14.12 -0.23 -12.78
N ASP A 348 -13.95 0.16 -11.53
CA ASP A 348 -14.04 -0.69 -10.35
C ASP A 348 -15.38 -0.50 -9.66
N GLY A 349 -15.82 -1.48 -8.88
CA GLY A 349 -17.02 -1.32 -8.10
C GLY A 349 -17.41 -2.52 -7.26
N PHE A 350 -18.55 -2.38 -6.59
CA PHE A 350 -19.18 -3.43 -5.81
C PHE A 350 -20.67 -3.50 -6.12
N VAL A 351 -21.21 -4.71 -6.10
CA VAL A 351 -22.65 -4.95 -5.97
C VAL A 351 -22.93 -5.34 -4.53
N HIS A 352 -23.62 -4.44 -3.82
CA HIS A 352 -23.96 -4.56 -2.40
C HIS A 352 -25.35 -5.15 -2.24
N PHE A 353 -25.59 -5.92 -1.18
CA PHE A 353 -26.89 -6.53 -0.91
C PHE A 353 -27.35 -6.34 0.54
N LYS A 354 -28.66 -6.20 0.71
CA LYS A 354 -29.35 -6.13 2.01
C LYS A 354 -30.63 -6.97 2.01
N GLU A 355 -30.99 -7.50 3.18
CA GLU A 355 -32.32 -8.11 3.41
C GLU A 355 -33.38 -7.03 3.72
N ASN A 356 -32.98 -5.93 4.37
CA ASN A 356 -33.81 -4.75 4.61
C ASN A 356 -32.99 -3.48 4.35
N LEU A 357 -33.59 -2.42 3.80
CA LEU A 357 -32.91 -1.15 3.51
C LEU A 357 -32.27 -0.52 4.75
N ASN A 358 -32.88 -0.71 5.92
CA ASN A 358 -32.40 -0.17 7.20
C ASN A 358 -31.30 -1.01 7.86
N ASP A 359 -31.04 -2.21 7.37
CA ASP A 359 -30.01 -3.09 7.92
C ASP A 359 -28.61 -2.68 7.44
N GLN A 360 -27.60 -3.21 8.12
CA GLN A 360 -26.23 -3.20 7.60
C GLN A 360 -26.13 -4.07 6.33
N GLU A 361 -25.10 -3.82 5.52
CA GLU A 361 -24.83 -4.63 4.34
C GLU A 361 -24.65 -6.11 4.73
N ALA A 362 -25.43 -6.99 4.08
CA ALA A 362 -25.42 -8.42 4.35
C ALA A 362 -24.26 -9.12 3.63
N PHE A 363 -24.07 -8.84 2.35
CA PHE A 363 -23.02 -9.43 1.51
C PHE A 363 -22.77 -8.57 0.28
N SER A 364 -21.63 -8.76 -0.38
CA SER A 364 -21.26 -8.01 -1.58
C SER A 364 -20.34 -8.80 -2.51
N ILE A 365 -20.24 -8.35 -3.76
CA ILE A 365 -19.30 -8.89 -4.75
C ILE A 365 -18.62 -7.74 -5.50
N PRO A 366 -17.27 -7.71 -5.58
CA PRO A 366 -16.58 -6.71 -6.36
C PRO A 366 -16.61 -7.05 -7.85
N PHE A 367 -16.48 -6.02 -8.67
CA PHE A 367 -16.13 -6.14 -10.08
C PHE A 367 -15.06 -5.13 -10.46
N SER A 368 -14.32 -5.45 -11.52
CA SER A 368 -13.33 -4.58 -12.13
C SER A 368 -13.25 -4.87 -13.63
N GLY A 369 -13.16 -3.82 -14.43
CA GLY A 369 -12.88 -3.89 -15.86
C GLY A 369 -12.04 -2.72 -16.29
N PHE A 370 -11.36 -2.83 -17.42
CA PHE A 370 -10.50 -1.78 -17.95
C PHE A 370 -11.13 -1.16 -19.19
N LYS A 371 -11.58 0.11 -19.13
CA LYS A 371 -12.01 0.85 -20.32
C LYS A 371 -10.79 1.06 -21.21
N GLY A 372 -10.79 0.42 -22.38
CA GLY A 372 -9.66 0.38 -23.29
C GLY A 372 -9.19 -1.05 -23.56
N ASP A 373 -7.96 -1.17 -24.05
CA ASP A 373 -7.35 -2.46 -24.35
C ASP A 373 -6.22 -2.75 -23.34
N PHE A 374 -6.57 -3.45 -22.26
CA PHE A 374 -5.62 -3.79 -21.20
C PHE A 374 -4.45 -4.63 -21.72
N THR A 375 -4.71 -5.54 -22.67
CA THR A 375 -3.72 -6.46 -23.21
C THR A 375 -2.67 -5.78 -24.08
N ASN A 376 -3.02 -4.65 -24.70
CA ASN A 376 -2.14 -3.88 -25.57
C ASN A 376 -1.62 -2.58 -24.93
N LEU A 377 -1.67 -2.46 -23.61
CA LEU A 377 -0.98 -1.38 -22.91
C LEU A 377 0.54 -1.47 -23.19
N PRO A 378 1.24 -0.34 -23.38
CA PRO A 378 2.69 -0.34 -23.57
C PRO A 378 3.39 -1.04 -22.40
N ALA A 379 4.04 -2.17 -22.69
CA ALA A 379 4.73 -2.98 -21.69
C ALA A 379 6.12 -2.42 -21.32
N LEU A 380 6.67 -1.56 -22.16
CA LEU A 380 7.98 -0.94 -21.99
C LEU A 380 7.81 0.58 -22.07
N GLU A 381 8.40 1.30 -21.11
CA GLU A 381 8.52 2.75 -21.20
C GLU A 381 9.29 3.12 -22.47
N GLU A 382 8.87 4.20 -23.13
CA GLU A 382 9.58 4.70 -24.31
C GLU A 382 11.08 4.85 -24.00
N PRO A 383 11.96 4.46 -24.94
CA PRO A 383 13.38 4.67 -24.79
C PRO A 383 13.68 6.11 -24.38
N ILE A 384 14.67 6.30 -23.50
CA ILE A 384 15.11 7.63 -23.06
C ILE A 384 15.37 8.57 -24.24
N TYR A 385 15.68 7.99 -25.41
CA TYR A 385 15.87 8.64 -26.70
C TYR A 385 14.67 9.47 -27.23
N TYR A 386 13.46 9.19 -26.76
CA TYR A 386 12.24 9.77 -27.33
C TYR A 386 11.42 10.54 -26.30
N LEU A 387 11.84 10.52 -25.02
CA LEU A 387 11.12 11.20 -23.95
C LEU A 387 11.22 12.72 -24.09
N LYS A 388 10.08 13.39 -24.24
CA LYS A 388 9.97 14.85 -24.50
C LYS A 388 10.72 15.71 -23.48
N ASN A 389 10.68 15.32 -22.21
CA ASN A 389 11.37 16.02 -21.11
C ASN A 389 12.69 15.36 -20.74
N LYS A 390 13.05 14.26 -21.41
CA LYS A 390 14.23 13.45 -21.09
C LYS A 390 14.21 13.03 -19.61
N GLU A 391 13.03 12.65 -19.14
CA GLU A 391 12.81 12.12 -17.80
C GLU A 391 12.06 10.81 -17.97
N SER A 392 12.63 9.75 -17.41
CA SER A 392 11.97 8.45 -17.28
C SER A 392 11.42 8.31 -15.87
N PHE A 393 10.51 7.36 -15.66
CA PHE A 393 9.91 7.10 -14.36
C PHE A 393 10.92 6.98 -13.21
N TYR A 394 12.06 6.31 -13.43
CA TYR A 394 13.09 6.10 -12.40
C TYR A 394 14.31 7.03 -12.51
N LYS A 395 14.34 8.00 -13.46
CA LYS A 395 15.44 8.97 -13.62
C LYS A 395 14.91 10.38 -13.82
N THR A 396 15.15 11.21 -12.81
CA THR A 396 14.50 12.51 -12.63
C THR A 396 15.41 13.72 -12.90
N LYS A 397 16.55 13.55 -13.57
CA LYS A 397 17.42 14.70 -13.88
C LYS A 397 18.31 14.49 -15.10
N ILE A 398 17.92 15.10 -16.21
CA ILE A 398 18.81 15.42 -17.34
C ILE A 398 19.03 16.94 -17.27
N ILE A 399 20.19 17.35 -16.76
CA ILE A 399 20.58 18.78 -16.68
C ILE A 399 21.17 19.16 -18.04
N ASP A 400 20.79 20.33 -18.58
CA ASP A 400 21.35 20.92 -19.80
C ASP A 400 21.31 20.03 -21.07
N ASN A 401 20.26 19.23 -21.25
CA ASN A 401 20.15 18.24 -22.34
C ASN A 401 21.21 17.13 -22.32
N GLN A 402 21.98 16.99 -21.24
CA GLN A 402 23.06 16.02 -21.11
C GLN A 402 22.66 14.82 -20.27
N LEU A 403 22.83 13.62 -20.83
CA LEU A 403 22.70 12.36 -20.10
C LEU A 403 24.00 12.08 -19.37
N ASN A 404 24.22 12.77 -18.25
CA ASN A 404 25.38 12.51 -17.42
C ASN A 404 25.21 11.14 -16.76
N PHE A 405 26.07 10.19 -17.14
CA PHE A 405 26.30 8.97 -16.40
C PHE A 405 27.78 8.92 -16.07
N ASN A 406 28.09 8.77 -14.78
CA ASN A 406 29.45 8.49 -14.32
C ASN A 406 29.95 7.23 -15.04
N HIS A 407 31.27 7.11 -15.25
CA HIS A 407 32.02 6.13 -16.07
C HIS A 407 31.64 4.63 -16.01
N SER A 408 30.64 4.26 -15.22
CA SER A 408 30.04 2.94 -15.18
C SER A 408 28.51 3.02 -15.26
N LEU A 409 27.93 2.38 -16.28
CA LEU A 409 26.52 1.95 -16.29
C LEU A 409 26.28 0.80 -15.28
N ASP A 410 26.79 0.96 -14.07
CA ASP A 410 26.53 0.03 -12.97
C ASP A 410 25.07 0.15 -12.55
N GLU A 411 24.42 -0.99 -12.36
CA GLU A 411 23.04 -1.07 -11.87
C GLU A 411 22.91 -0.41 -10.48
N SER A 412 24.00 -0.34 -9.71
CA SER A 412 24.02 0.31 -8.39
C SER A 412 23.92 1.84 -8.42
N ASN A 413 24.09 2.48 -9.58
CA ASN A 413 24.23 3.94 -9.71
C ASN A 413 22.95 4.67 -10.17
N GLY A 414 21.79 4.00 -10.14
CA GLY A 414 20.49 4.65 -10.39
C GLY A 414 20.17 4.94 -11.87
N ASN A 415 20.79 4.20 -12.80
CA ASN A 415 20.49 4.31 -14.23
C ASN A 415 19.44 3.27 -14.67
N HIS A 416 18.17 3.50 -14.32
CA HIS A 416 17.06 2.60 -14.67
C HIS A 416 16.12 3.23 -15.70
N TYR A 417 16.30 2.91 -16.98
CA TYR A 417 15.47 3.40 -18.09
C TYR A 417 15.67 2.54 -19.35
N THR A 418 14.72 2.57 -20.27
CA THR A 418 14.83 1.86 -21.56
C THR A 418 15.91 2.50 -22.43
N VAL A 419 16.95 1.73 -22.78
CA VAL A 419 18.11 2.22 -23.53
C VAL A 419 18.86 1.08 -24.22
N LEU A 420 19.62 1.40 -25.27
CA LEU A 420 20.61 0.49 -25.85
C LEU A 420 22.00 0.81 -25.28
N THR A 421 22.79 -0.21 -25.00
CA THR A 421 24.16 -0.03 -24.49
C THR A 421 25.18 -0.49 -25.53
N SER A 422 26.33 0.19 -25.58
CA SER A 422 27.49 -0.17 -26.40
C SER A 422 28.74 -0.25 -25.53
N HIS A 423 29.87 -0.65 -26.13
CA HIS A 423 31.17 -0.59 -25.49
C HIS A 423 32.07 0.38 -26.24
N GLU A 424 32.72 1.25 -25.48
CA GLU A 424 33.84 2.03 -25.96
C GLU A 424 35.14 1.35 -25.52
N VAL A 425 36.02 1.10 -26.49
CA VAL A 425 37.36 0.58 -26.23
C VAL A 425 38.36 1.64 -26.68
N PRO A 426 39.16 2.21 -25.76
CA PRO A 426 40.25 3.11 -26.12
C PRO A 426 41.14 2.54 -27.22
N TYR A 427 41.63 3.43 -28.10
CA TYR A 427 42.43 3.03 -29.27
C TYR A 427 43.69 2.25 -28.87
N PHE A 428 44.38 2.67 -27.81
CA PHE A 428 45.62 1.99 -27.38
C PHE A 428 45.36 0.55 -26.92
N LEU A 429 44.29 0.30 -26.15
CA LEU A 429 43.89 -1.07 -25.77
C LEU A 429 43.57 -1.91 -27.01
N SER A 430 42.91 -1.32 -27.99
CA SER A 430 42.63 -2.00 -29.27
C SER A 430 43.91 -2.39 -30.01
N GLN A 431 45.00 -1.62 -29.87
CA GLN A 431 46.30 -1.95 -30.46
C GLN A 431 47.06 -3.01 -29.64
N ASP A 432 47.01 -2.93 -28.32
CA ASP A 432 47.59 -3.94 -27.41
C ASP A 432 46.99 -5.33 -27.68
N TYR A 433 45.66 -5.42 -27.77
CA TYR A 433 44.98 -6.67 -28.14
C TYR A 433 45.42 -7.22 -29.50
N LYS A 434 45.58 -6.35 -30.52
CA LYS A 434 46.06 -6.76 -31.85
C LYS A 434 47.48 -7.31 -31.82
N ASN A 435 48.31 -6.79 -30.91
CA ASN A 435 49.69 -7.20 -30.72
C ASN A 435 49.83 -8.40 -29.76
N GLY A 436 48.72 -8.98 -29.29
CA GLY A 436 48.71 -10.12 -28.39
C GLY A 436 49.03 -9.79 -26.93
N ILE A 437 49.03 -8.51 -26.56
CA ILE A 437 49.26 -8.04 -25.20
C ILE A 437 47.93 -8.16 -24.44
N LEU A 438 47.95 -8.88 -23.31
CA LEU A 438 46.77 -9.00 -22.46
C LEU A 438 46.53 -7.70 -21.68
N PRO A 439 45.27 -7.40 -21.28
CA PRO A 439 44.95 -6.17 -20.54
C PRO A 439 45.76 -5.99 -19.25
N GLU A 440 46.10 -7.10 -18.61
CA GLU A 440 46.87 -7.17 -17.37
C GLU A 440 48.37 -6.85 -17.58
N GLU A 441 48.83 -6.87 -18.83
CA GLU A 441 50.22 -6.62 -19.25
C GLU A 441 50.39 -5.27 -19.97
N SER A 442 49.30 -4.51 -20.15
CA SER A 442 49.32 -3.19 -20.78
C SER A 442 49.97 -2.14 -19.87
N SER A 443 50.83 -1.29 -20.44
CA SER A 443 51.56 -0.23 -19.72
C SER A 443 50.69 0.98 -19.32
N PHE A 444 49.43 1.04 -19.76
CA PHE A 444 48.51 2.15 -19.53
C PHE A 444 47.28 1.69 -18.75
N ILE A 445 47.43 1.57 -17.43
CA ILE A 445 46.38 1.11 -16.50
C ILE A 445 45.29 2.19 -16.25
N SER A 446 45.43 3.39 -16.85
CA SER A 446 44.56 4.54 -16.56
C SER A 446 43.22 4.55 -17.28
N GLU A 447 43.03 3.74 -18.33
CA GLU A 447 41.77 3.65 -19.07
C GLU A 447 41.38 2.18 -19.32
N ALA A 448 40.10 1.89 -19.25
CA ALA A 448 39.52 0.55 -19.42
C ALA A 448 38.39 0.59 -20.45
N PRO A 449 37.99 -0.55 -21.05
CA PRO A 449 36.76 -0.62 -21.83
C PRO A 449 35.56 -0.18 -20.98
N ARG A 450 34.70 0.68 -21.54
CA ARG A 450 33.54 1.25 -20.83
C ARG A 450 32.24 0.83 -21.49
N LYS A 451 31.28 0.41 -20.68
CA LYS A 451 29.89 0.25 -21.13
C LYS A 451 29.24 1.63 -21.16
N ILE A 452 28.80 2.05 -22.34
CA ILE A 452 28.20 3.37 -22.58
C ILE A 452 26.77 3.24 -23.11
N VAL A 453 26.00 4.32 -23.05
CA VAL A 453 24.73 4.41 -23.78
C VAL A 453 25.03 4.54 -25.28
N LEU A 454 24.37 3.73 -26.10
CA LEU A 454 24.49 3.84 -27.56
C LEU A 454 24.02 5.23 -28.01
N GLY A 455 24.85 5.90 -28.82
CA GLY A 455 24.61 7.28 -29.27
C GLY A 455 25.09 8.37 -28.30
N ALA A 456 25.71 7.98 -27.18
CA ALA A 456 26.43 8.90 -26.32
C ALA A 456 27.88 9.06 -26.76
N PHE A 457 28.43 10.27 -26.62
CA PHE A 457 29.80 10.61 -26.97
C PHE A 457 30.46 11.36 -25.82
N ASP A 458 31.75 11.12 -25.59
CA ASP A 458 32.53 11.85 -24.59
C ASP A 458 32.71 13.32 -25.03
N HIS A 459 32.56 14.24 -24.08
CA HIS A 459 32.85 15.65 -24.28
C HIS A 459 34.26 15.96 -23.75
N TYR A 460 35.17 16.32 -24.67
CA TYR A 460 36.64 16.46 -24.51
C TYR A 460 37.15 17.36 -23.35
N LYS A 461 36.28 17.95 -22.54
CA LYS A 461 36.64 18.85 -21.42
C LYS A 461 36.01 18.50 -20.08
N GLU A 462 35.05 17.58 -20.02
CA GLU A 462 34.21 17.40 -18.81
C GLU A 462 34.14 15.95 -18.31
N GLU A 463 34.84 15.00 -18.94
CA GLU A 463 34.82 13.56 -18.60
C GLU A 463 33.40 12.98 -18.48
N ASN A 464 32.45 13.57 -19.22
CA ASN A 464 31.02 13.22 -19.19
C ASN A 464 30.56 12.82 -20.59
N TYR A 465 29.80 11.72 -20.67
CA TYR A 465 29.14 11.29 -21.89
C TYR A 465 27.85 12.07 -22.12
N GLN A 466 27.60 12.47 -23.36
CA GLN A 466 26.40 13.19 -23.76
C GLN A 466 25.72 12.51 -24.94
N ILE A 467 24.39 12.42 -24.90
CA ILE A 467 23.59 12.05 -26.07
C ILE A 467 23.31 13.31 -26.87
N LYS A 468 23.71 13.33 -28.14
CA LYS A 468 23.28 14.38 -29.07
C LYS A 468 21.87 14.07 -29.54
N TRP A 469 20.94 14.88 -29.04
CA TRP A 469 19.55 14.88 -29.46
C TRP A 469 19.44 15.56 -30.81
N ASP A 470 18.93 14.87 -31.82
CA ASP A 470 18.64 15.52 -33.09
C ASP A 470 17.44 16.46 -32.87
N ASN A 471 17.60 17.76 -33.13
CA ASN A 471 16.54 18.77 -32.91
C ASN A 471 15.39 18.66 -33.94
N GLN A 472 15.26 17.51 -34.60
CA GLN A 472 14.29 17.25 -35.65
C GLN A 472 13.50 15.97 -35.33
N LYS A 473 12.51 16.07 -34.44
CA LYS A 473 11.21 15.39 -34.55
C LYS A 473 10.23 15.85 -33.48
#